data_AF-A0A4Q1D9Q0-F1
#
_entry.id   AF-A0A4Q1D9Q0-F1
#
_cell.length_a   1.000
_cell.length_b   1.000
_cell.length_c   1.000
_cell.angle_alpha   90.00
_cell.angle_beta   90.00
_cell.angle_gamma   90.00
#
_symmetry.space_group_name_H-M   'P 1'
#
loop_
_entity.id
_entity.type
_entity.pdbx_description
1 polymer ?
#
loop_
_entity_poly.entity_id
_entity_poly.type
_entity_poly.pdbx_seq_one_letter_code
_entity_poly.pdbx_strand_id
1 'polypeptide(L)'
;MTAIEETLAWTEIPLPETLRNLTQEEQEALAGYVREVIKSKTDGFDELYHAIGSIVRFIPHFIVIPLMVEHIRPQISAGVCRTMGVDQAVNYANDLPLEYFSEVSRHLDNDLMARILEKMKRNQAEKVMLFELLHHRSHMLGIAEHLDRRMLEFVVKNLDLNGLPEGDPVLLAHKSLSEKLHNLH
;
A
#
# COMPACT_ATOMS: atom_id res chain seq x y z
N MET A 1 -20.18 -3.54 8.17
CA MET A 1 -19.85 -3.24 6.77
C MET A 1 -20.59 -4.24 5.91
N THR A 2 -21.27 -3.78 4.87
CA THR A 2 -21.96 -4.68 3.93
C THR A 2 -20.95 -5.25 2.93
N ALA A 3 -21.20 -6.45 2.40
CA ALA A 3 -20.28 -7.12 1.45
C ALA A 3 -20.00 -6.27 0.19
N ILE A 4 -20.92 -5.36 -0.16
CA ILE A 4 -20.76 -4.39 -1.24
C ILE A 4 -19.76 -3.29 -0.88
N GLU A 5 -19.77 -2.78 0.36
CA GLU A 5 -18.83 -1.75 0.80
C GLU A 5 -17.38 -2.27 0.73
N GLU A 6 -17.15 -3.53 1.11
CA GLU A 6 -15.83 -4.18 0.99
C GLU A 6 -15.42 -4.40 -0.47
N THR A 7 -16.34 -4.83 -1.33
CA THR A 7 -16.04 -5.11 -2.75
C THR A 7 -15.77 -3.81 -3.54
N LEU A 8 -16.36 -2.69 -3.15
CA LEU A 8 -16.18 -1.39 -3.81
C LEU A 8 -15.03 -0.56 -3.25
N ALA A 9 -14.56 -0.86 -2.03
CA ALA A 9 -13.32 -0.28 -1.52
C ALA A 9 -12.15 -0.48 -2.50
N TRP A 10 -12.21 -1.53 -3.33
CA TRP A 10 -11.22 -1.84 -4.37
C TRP A 10 -11.24 -0.88 -5.56
N THR A 11 -12.32 -0.11 -5.74
CA THR A 11 -12.51 0.78 -6.89
C THR A 11 -12.18 2.23 -6.58
N GLU A 12 -12.07 2.61 -5.30
CA GLU A 12 -11.99 4.02 -4.83
C GLU A 12 -13.11 4.93 -5.35
N ILE A 13 -14.17 4.36 -5.96
CA ILE A 13 -15.30 5.07 -6.53
C ILE A 13 -16.49 4.96 -5.56
N PRO A 14 -17.13 6.07 -5.16
CA PRO A 14 -18.27 6.02 -4.26
C PRO A 14 -19.45 5.29 -4.91
N LEU A 15 -20.10 4.43 -4.13
CA LEU A 15 -21.28 3.71 -4.58
C LEU A 15 -22.41 4.67 -4.96
N PRO A 16 -22.95 4.61 -6.18
CA PRO A 16 -24.16 5.34 -6.54
C PRO A 16 -25.28 5.09 -5.53
N GLU A 17 -25.98 6.14 -5.11
CA GLU A 17 -27.04 6.04 -4.09
C GLU A 17 -28.14 5.05 -4.48
N THR A 18 -28.38 4.87 -5.78
CA THR A 18 -29.33 3.89 -6.32
C THR A 18 -29.00 2.45 -5.92
N LEU A 19 -27.72 2.12 -5.77
CA LEU A 19 -27.27 0.78 -5.39
C LEU A 19 -27.27 0.56 -3.88
N ARG A 20 -27.34 1.63 -3.07
CA ARG A 20 -27.51 1.53 -1.60
C ARG A 20 -28.91 1.07 -1.20
N ASN A 21 -29.90 1.32 -2.07
CA ASN A 21 -31.29 0.97 -1.82
C ASN A 21 -31.61 -0.51 -2.12
N LEU A 22 -30.64 -1.28 -2.63
CA LEU A 22 -30.80 -2.72 -2.87
C LEU A 22 -30.95 -3.47 -1.54
N THR A 23 -31.75 -4.54 -1.56
CA THR A 23 -31.84 -5.49 -0.44
C THR A 23 -30.51 -6.19 -0.23
N GLN A 24 -30.27 -6.73 0.97
CA GLN A 24 -29.01 -7.41 1.29
C GLN A 24 -28.69 -8.56 0.30
N GLU A 25 -29.68 -9.34 -0.10
CA GLU A 25 -29.51 -10.44 -1.05
C GLU A 25 -29.12 -9.94 -2.45
N GLU A 26 -29.74 -8.85 -2.92
CA GLU A 26 -29.38 -8.20 -4.19
C GLU A 26 -27.99 -7.56 -4.13
N GLN A 27 -27.61 -7.01 -2.97
CA GLN A 27 -26.28 -6.48 -2.76
C GLN A 27 -25.22 -7.59 -2.85
N GLU A 28 -25.45 -8.73 -2.20
CA GLU A 28 -24.56 -9.89 -2.27
C GLU A 28 -24.45 -10.45 -3.68
N ALA A 29 -25.56 -10.55 -4.41
CA ALA A 29 -25.58 -10.98 -5.80
C ALA A 29 -24.80 -10.02 -6.72
N LEU A 30 -24.98 -8.71 -6.56
CA LEU A 30 -24.24 -7.69 -7.31
C LEU A 30 -22.74 -7.74 -6.99
N ALA A 31 -22.37 -7.85 -5.72
CA ALA A 31 -20.97 -8.00 -5.31
C ALA A 31 -20.34 -9.26 -5.94
N GLY A 32 -21.09 -10.37 -5.98
CA GLY A 32 -20.67 -11.59 -6.67
C GLY A 32 -20.44 -11.38 -8.16
N TYR A 33 -21.36 -10.72 -8.85
CA TYR A 33 -21.22 -10.40 -10.27
C TYR A 33 -20.02 -9.47 -10.54
N VAL A 34 -19.84 -8.42 -9.74
CA VAL A 34 -18.70 -7.49 -9.88
C VAL A 34 -17.39 -8.24 -9.69
N ARG A 35 -17.27 -9.11 -8.68
CA ARG A 35 -16.08 -9.94 -8.48
C ARG A 35 -15.80 -10.83 -9.70
N GLU A 36 -16.82 -11.45 -10.27
CA GLU A 36 -16.64 -12.32 -11.44
C GLU A 36 -16.24 -11.52 -12.69
N VAL A 37 -16.82 -10.33 -12.90
CA VAL A 37 -16.41 -9.42 -13.99
C VAL A 37 -14.96 -8.99 -13.81
N ILE A 38 -14.55 -8.57 -12.62
CA ILE A 38 -13.16 -8.19 -12.33
C ILE A 38 -12.26 -9.38 -12.62
N LYS A 39 -12.53 -10.54 -12.03
CA LYS A 39 -11.76 -11.77 -12.21
C LYS A 39 -11.62 -12.14 -13.68
N SER A 40 -12.70 -12.07 -14.46
CA SER A 40 -12.68 -12.35 -15.90
C SER A 40 -11.86 -11.33 -16.69
N LYS A 41 -11.85 -10.06 -16.27
CA LYS A 41 -11.10 -8.99 -16.94
C LYS A 41 -9.62 -8.93 -16.55
N THR A 42 -9.27 -9.46 -15.39
CA THR A 42 -7.90 -9.52 -14.87
C THR A 42 -7.29 -10.92 -14.98
N ASP A 43 -7.97 -11.85 -15.66
CA ASP A 43 -7.45 -13.20 -15.90
C ASP A 43 -6.10 -13.12 -16.63
N GLY A 44 -5.11 -13.88 -16.16
CA GLY A 44 -3.74 -13.86 -16.69
C GLY A 44 -2.83 -12.74 -16.16
N PHE A 45 -3.33 -11.81 -15.34
CA PHE A 45 -2.50 -10.71 -14.82
C PHE A 45 -1.46 -11.20 -13.82
N ASP A 46 -1.79 -12.17 -12.99
CA ASP A 46 -0.86 -12.74 -12.01
C ASP A 46 0.31 -13.45 -12.72
N GLU A 47 0.04 -14.21 -13.78
CA GLU A 47 1.05 -14.83 -14.63
C GLU A 47 1.91 -13.77 -15.34
N LEU A 48 1.29 -12.68 -15.82
CA LEU A 48 2.02 -11.56 -16.42
C LEU A 48 2.95 -10.89 -15.41
N TYR A 49 2.47 -10.60 -14.21
CA TYR A 49 3.29 -10.01 -13.14
C TYR A 49 4.45 -10.91 -12.76
N HIS A 50 4.20 -12.22 -12.66
CA HIS A 50 5.24 -13.20 -12.37
C HIS A 50 6.29 -13.29 -13.49
N ALA A 51 5.86 -13.22 -14.75
CA ALA A 51 6.75 -13.19 -15.90
C ALA A 51 7.61 -11.93 -15.91
N ILE A 52 7.02 -10.75 -15.68
CA ILE A 52 7.75 -9.48 -15.56
C ILE A 52 8.78 -9.60 -14.43
N GLY A 53 8.35 -10.03 -13.23
CA GLY A 53 9.21 -10.18 -12.05
C GLY A 53 10.39 -11.13 -12.27
N SER A 54 10.22 -12.12 -13.15
CA SER A 54 11.28 -13.04 -13.56
C SER A 54 12.24 -12.43 -14.59
N ILE A 55 11.71 -11.70 -15.58
CA ILE A 55 12.49 -11.06 -16.65
C ILE A 55 13.36 -9.92 -16.10
N VAL A 56 12.80 -9.07 -15.23
CA VAL A 56 13.51 -7.89 -14.70
C VAL A 56 14.75 -8.24 -13.89
N ARG A 57 14.86 -9.47 -13.36
CA ARG A 57 16.07 -9.97 -12.67
C ARG A 57 17.31 -9.99 -13.55
N PHE A 58 17.12 -10.10 -14.87
CA PHE A 58 18.20 -10.19 -15.83
C PHE A 58 18.56 -8.84 -16.44
N ILE A 59 17.80 -7.78 -16.13
CA ILE A 59 18.00 -6.44 -16.67
C ILE A 59 18.68 -5.58 -15.59
N PRO A 60 19.79 -4.89 -15.91
CA PRO A 60 20.45 -4.00 -14.95
C PRO A 60 19.51 -2.90 -14.40
N HIS A 61 19.61 -2.60 -13.11
CA HIS A 61 18.71 -1.64 -12.43
C HIS A 61 18.68 -0.26 -13.10
N PHE A 62 19.82 0.26 -13.56
CA PHE A 62 19.90 1.57 -14.20
C PHE A 62 19.09 1.66 -15.52
N ILE A 63 18.70 0.52 -16.09
CA ILE A 63 17.79 0.43 -17.24
C ILE A 63 16.34 0.22 -16.76
N VAL A 64 16.14 -0.69 -15.80
CA VAL A 64 14.79 -1.03 -15.31
C VAL A 64 14.12 0.17 -14.65
N ILE A 65 14.82 0.91 -13.80
CA ILE A 65 14.23 2.00 -13.00
C ILE A 65 13.64 3.11 -13.89
N PRO A 66 14.35 3.68 -14.89
CA PRO A 66 13.75 4.65 -15.81
C PRO A 66 12.56 4.08 -16.58
N LEU A 67 12.66 2.86 -17.10
CA LEU A 67 11.55 2.22 -17.84
C LEU A 67 10.31 2.04 -16.97
N MET A 68 10.49 1.65 -15.70
CA MET A 68 9.38 1.54 -14.74
C MET A 68 8.70 2.88 -14.53
N VAL A 69 9.48 3.93 -14.25
CA VAL A 69 8.95 5.26 -13.94
C VAL A 69 8.26 5.90 -15.16
N GLU A 70 8.82 5.72 -16.36
CA GLU A 70 8.31 6.35 -17.59
C GLU A 70 7.14 5.60 -18.23
N HIS A 71 7.07 4.28 -18.08
CA HIS A 71 6.16 3.45 -18.89
C HIS A 71 5.26 2.52 -18.10
N ILE A 72 5.55 2.26 -16.83
CA ILE A 72 4.80 1.30 -16.03
C ILE A 72 3.97 2.05 -14.99
N ARG A 73 2.64 1.85 -15.04
CA ARG A 73 1.75 2.44 -14.04
C ARG A 73 2.05 1.88 -12.65
N PRO A 74 1.95 2.68 -11.58
CA PRO A 74 2.26 2.25 -10.22
C PRO A 74 1.52 0.97 -9.78
N GLN A 75 0.24 0.83 -10.15
CA GLN A 75 -0.55 -0.38 -9.86
C GLN A 75 0.05 -1.66 -10.47
N ILE A 76 0.62 -1.57 -11.67
CA ILE A 76 1.30 -2.71 -12.32
C ILE A 76 2.57 -3.05 -11.54
N SER A 77 3.38 -2.04 -11.21
CA SER A 77 4.58 -2.21 -10.39
C SER A 77 4.28 -2.84 -9.03
N ALA A 78 3.15 -2.47 -8.40
CA ALA A 78 2.68 -3.10 -7.18
C ALA A 78 2.29 -4.57 -7.40
N GLY A 79 1.59 -4.89 -8.49
CA GLY A 79 1.30 -6.27 -8.88
C GLY A 79 2.57 -7.12 -9.03
N VAL A 80 3.57 -6.62 -9.75
CA VAL A 80 4.87 -7.30 -9.88
C VAL A 80 5.56 -7.44 -8.50
N CYS A 81 5.54 -6.38 -7.69
CA CYS A 81 6.11 -6.37 -6.34
C CYS A 81 5.55 -7.50 -5.46
N ARG A 82 4.24 -7.74 -5.50
CA ARG A 82 3.59 -8.84 -4.75
C ARG A 82 4.09 -10.22 -5.17
N THR A 83 4.42 -10.41 -6.45
CA THR A 83 4.85 -11.71 -6.99
C THR A 83 6.35 -12.00 -6.84
N MET A 84 7.19 -10.97 -6.70
CA MET A 84 8.65 -11.11 -6.75
C MET A 84 9.31 -11.36 -5.38
N GLY A 85 8.55 -11.22 -4.28
CA GLY A 85 9.04 -11.38 -2.91
C GLY A 85 9.76 -10.15 -2.35
N VAL A 86 9.80 -10.04 -1.02
CA VAL A 86 10.26 -8.81 -0.32
C VAL A 86 11.71 -8.46 -0.65
N ASP A 87 12.63 -9.43 -0.66
CA ASP A 87 14.06 -9.13 -0.89
C ASP A 87 14.32 -8.55 -2.29
N GLN A 88 13.59 -9.05 -3.30
CA GLN A 88 13.69 -8.52 -4.66
C GLN A 88 12.99 -7.16 -4.77
N ALA A 89 11.83 -6.99 -4.16
CA ALA A 89 11.12 -5.71 -4.14
C ALA A 89 11.97 -4.59 -3.53
N VAL A 90 12.66 -4.88 -2.41
CA VAL A 90 13.56 -3.95 -1.72
C VAL A 90 14.70 -3.48 -2.63
N ASN A 91 15.24 -4.37 -3.47
CA ASN A 91 16.31 -4.01 -4.40
C ASN A 91 15.88 -2.92 -5.37
N TYR A 92 14.65 -2.95 -5.88
CA TYR A 92 14.11 -1.88 -6.73
C TYR A 92 13.67 -0.67 -5.91
N ALA A 93 12.98 -0.88 -4.78
CA ALA A 93 12.45 0.19 -3.94
C ALA A 93 13.52 1.18 -3.45
N ASN A 94 14.75 0.71 -3.20
CA ASN A 94 15.85 1.57 -2.78
C ASN A 94 16.33 2.56 -3.85
N ASP A 95 16.05 2.28 -5.12
CA ASP A 95 16.52 3.04 -6.28
C ASP A 95 15.39 3.81 -6.99
N LEU A 96 14.12 3.54 -6.65
CA LEU A 96 12.97 4.23 -7.21
C LEU A 96 12.87 5.69 -6.71
N PRO A 97 12.40 6.63 -7.56
CA PRO A 97 12.01 7.97 -7.12
C PRO A 97 10.91 7.91 -6.04
N LEU A 98 10.99 8.84 -5.09
CA LEU A 98 10.14 8.89 -3.91
C LEU A 98 8.66 9.01 -4.26
N GLU A 99 8.33 9.90 -5.19
CA GLU A 99 6.97 10.17 -5.65
C GLU A 99 6.39 8.91 -6.32
N TYR A 100 7.14 8.30 -7.24
CA TYR A 100 6.69 7.07 -7.91
C TYR A 100 6.51 5.91 -6.93
N PHE A 101 7.46 5.72 -6.01
CA PHE A 101 7.36 4.65 -5.01
C PHE A 101 6.20 4.87 -4.04
N SER A 102 5.88 6.12 -3.69
CA SER A 102 4.69 6.46 -2.93
C SER A 102 3.40 6.16 -3.68
N GLU A 103 3.37 6.34 -5.00
CA GLU A 103 2.21 5.88 -5.78
C GLU A 103 2.09 4.35 -5.81
N VAL A 104 3.21 3.63 -5.88
CA VAL A 104 3.24 2.16 -5.84
C VAL A 104 2.79 1.64 -4.48
N SER A 105 3.23 2.27 -3.39
CA SER A 105 2.97 1.83 -2.00
C SER A 105 1.47 1.79 -1.70
N ARG A 106 0.69 2.74 -2.23
CA ARG A 106 -0.79 2.80 -2.08
C ARG A 106 -1.53 1.59 -2.67
N HIS A 107 -0.87 0.85 -3.56
CA HIS A 107 -1.41 -0.37 -4.14
C HIS A 107 -0.82 -1.64 -3.50
N LEU A 108 -0.09 -1.53 -2.39
CA LEU A 108 0.43 -2.66 -1.63
C LEU A 108 -0.31 -2.78 -0.29
N ASP A 109 -0.41 -4.01 0.22
CA ASP A 109 -0.96 -4.23 1.55
C ASP A 109 0.00 -3.64 2.61
N ASN A 110 -0.56 -3.05 3.67
CA ASN A 110 0.20 -2.37 4.73
C ASN A 110 1.30 -3.26 5.33
N ASP A 111 1.01 -4.56 5.54
CA ASP A 111 1.97 -5.54 6.05
C ASP A 111 3.15 -5.78 5.10
N LEU A 112 2.88 -5.93 3.80
CA LEU A 112 3.92 -6.10 2.79
C LEU A 112 4.79 -4.85 2.71
N MET A 113 4.18 -3.66 2.75
CA MET A 113 4.90 -2.40 2.71
C MET A 113 5.79 -2.21 3.94
N ALA A 114 5.30 -2.54 5.14
CA ALA A 114 6.11 -2.53 6.36
C ALA A 114 7.35 -3.44 6.24
N ARG A 115 7.17 -4.67 5.76
CA ARG A 115 8.27 -5.62 5.54
C ARG A 115 9.29 -5.13 4.50
N ILE A 116 8.83 -4.38 3.49
CA ILE A 116 9.73 -3.73 2.51
C ILE A 116 10.52 -2.61 3.20
N LEU A 117 9.85 -1.70 3.92
CA LEU A 117 10.50 -0.60 4.63
C LEU A 117 11.57 -1.09 5.61
N GLU A 118 11.27 -2.14 6.37
CA GLU A 118 12.20 -2.75 7.34
C GLU A 118 13.51 -3.25 6.72
N LYS A 119 13.46 -3.69 5.47
CA LYS A 119 14.61 -4.20 4.72
C LYS A 119 15.28 -3.15 3.84
N MET A 120 14.66 -1.99 3.62
CA MET A 120 15.25 -0.91 2.84
C MET A 120 16.48 -0.31 3.55
N LYS A 121 17.32 0.38 2.76
CA LYS A 121 18.42 1.18 3.31
C LYS A 121 17.81 2.23 4.23
N ARG A 122 18.31 2.32 5.47
CA ARG A 122 17.81 3.21 6.53
C ARG A 122 17.43 4.61 6.02
N ASN A 123 18.35 5.28 5.33
CA ASN A 123 18.14 6.64 4.84
C ASN A 123 17.01 6.74 3.81
N GLN A 124 16.75 5.69 3.03
CA GLN A 124 15.64 5.67 2.08
C GLN A 124 14.33 5.35 2.77
N ALA A 125 14.30 4.37 3.68
CA ALA A 125 13.11 4.06 4.48
C ALA A 125 12.62 5.29 5.26
N GLU A 126 13.54 6.00 5.93
CA GLU A 126 13.22 7.23 6.67
C GLU A 126 12.67 8.34 5.76
N LYS A 127 13.19 8.49 4.53
CA LYS A 127 12.66 9.46 3.55
C LYS A 127 11.26 9.09 3.07
N VAL A 128 11.01 7.82 2.78
CA VAL A 128 9.68 7.32 2.38
C VAL A 128 8.68 7.55 3.50
N MET A 129 9.01 7.13 4.72
CA MET A 129 8.13 7.35 5.87
C MET A 129 7.81 8.83 6.09
N LEU A 130 8.81 9.71 6.01
CA LEU A 130 8.57 11.15 6.16
C LEU A 130 7.69 11.71 5.03
N PHE A 131 7.91 11.29 3.78
CA PHE A 131 7.10 11.72 2.65
C PHE A 131 5.65 11.30 2.79
N GLU A 132 5.40 10.04 3.14
CA GLU A 132 4.08 9.49 3.37
C GLU A 132 3.39 10.18 4.56
N LEU A 133 4.10 10.48 5.64
CA LEU A 133 3.56 11.25 6.77
C LEU A 133 3.06 12.64 6.37
N LEU A 134 3.76 13.30 5.43
CA LEU A 134 3.45 14.65 4.98
C LEU A 134 2.30 14.68 3.95
N HIS A 135 2.23 13.70 3.05
CA HIS A 135 1.30 13.74 1.91
C HIS A 135 0.15 12.73 2.00
N HIS A 136 0.37 11.60 2.68
CA HIS A 136 -0.52 10.44 2.70
C HIS A 136 -0.62 9.84 4.11
N ARG A 137 -0.86 10.70 5.10
CA ARG A 137 -0.78 10.38 6.54
C ARG A 137 -1.52 9.11 6.94
N SER A 138 -2.79 8.95 6.58
CA SER A 138 -3.59 7.78 6.96
C SER A 138 -3.00 6.48 6.41
N HIS A 139 -2.44 6.52 5.20
CA HIS A 139 -1.77 5.36 4.61
C HIS A 139 -0.52 4.98 5.42
N MET A 140 0.31 5.96 5.78
CA MET A 140 1.48 5.70 6.63
C MET A 140 1.11 5.16 8.01
N LEU A 141 0.04 5.66 8.62
CA LEU A 141 -0.42 5.15 9.92
C LEU A 141 -0.91 3.69 9.82
N GLY A 142 -1.57 3.35 8.71
CA GLY A 142 -1.91 1.95 8.40
C GLY A 142 -0.67 1.06 8.26
N ILE A 143 0.39 1.53 7.61
CA ILE A 143 1.68 0.81 7.52
C ILE A 143 2.35 0.70 8.90
N ALA A 144 2.30 1.77 9.70
CA ALA A 144 2.94 1.84 11.01
C ALA A 144 2.44 0.75 11.96
N GLU A 145 1.18 0.32 11.85
CA GLU A 145 0.65 -0.82 12.61
C GLU A 145 1.47 -2.11 12.45
N HIS A 146 2.21 -2.27 11.36
CA HIS A 146 2.98 -3.46 11.02
C HIS A 146 4.49 -3.29 11.19
N LEU A 147 4.97 -2.08 11.49
CA LEU A 147 6.39 -1.79 11.63
C LEU A 147 6.99 -2.33 12.94
N ASP A 148 8.29 -2.61 12.91
CA ASP A 148 9.11 -2.85 14.09
C ASP A 148 9.17 -1.62 15.02
N ARG A 149 9.62 -1.88 16.25
CA ARG A 149 9.73 -0.87 17.31
C ARG A 149 10.57 0.35 16.88
N ARG A 150 11.67 0.12 16.18
CA ARG A 150 12.64 1.16 15.84
C ARG A 150 12.08 2.12 14.79
N MET A 151 11.38 1.59 13.79
CA MET A 151 10.73 2.41 12.76
C MET A 151 9.49 3.10 13.30
N LEU A 152 8.75 2.45 14.21
CA LEU A 152 7.67 3.09 14.96
C LEU A 152 8.14 4.31 15.75
N GLU A 153 9.26 4.20 16.48
CA GLU A 153 9.87 5.34 17.20
C GLU A 153 10.21 6.51 16.25
N PHE A 154 10.67 6.20 15.03
CA PHE A 154 10.89 7.23 14.01
C PHE A 154 9.58 7.89 13.57
N VAL A 155 8.53 7.11 13.32
CA VAL A 155 7.21 7.63 12.94
C VAL A 155 6.69 8.57 14.02
N VAL A 156 6.65 8.13 15.29
CA VAL A 156 6.17 8.92 16.44
C VAL A 156 6.90 10.25 16.56
N LYS A 157 8.23 10.20 16.58
CA LYS A 157 9.05 11.40 16.68
C LYS A 157 8.73 12.42 15.58
N ASN A 158 8.44 11.93 14.37
CA ASN A 158 8.09 12.80 13.25
C ASN A 158 6.60 13.18 13.20
N LEU A 159 5.71 12.47 13.89
CA LEU A 159 4.32 12.91 14.09
C LEU A 159 4.28 14.11 15.05
N ASP A 160 5.03 14.04 16.16
CA ASP A 160 5.09 15.10 17.17
C ASP A 160 5.68 16.40 16.61
N LEU A 161 6.77 16.28 15.84
CA LEU A 161 7.45 17.42 15.21
C LEU A 161 6.60 18.08 14.11
N ASN A 162 5.65 17.36 13.52
CA ASN A 162 4.78 17.84 12.45
C ASN A 162 3.33 18.14 12.94
N GLY A 163 3.12 18.25 14.25
CA GLY A 163 1.93 18.91 14.82
C GLY A 163 0.72 18.01 15.10
N LEU A 164 0.93 16.76 15.49
CA LEU A 164 -0.15 15.88 15.98
C LEU A 164 -0.14 15.82 17.51
N PRO A 165 -1.14 16.40 18.22
CA PRO A 165 -1.35 16.09 19.62
C PRO A 165 -1.82 14.63 19.77
N GLU A 166 -1.52 13.99 20.91
CA GLU A 166 -1.89 12.61 21.29
C GLU A 166 -3.40 12.25 21.15
N GLY A 167 -4.26 13.21 20.78
CA GLY A 167 -5.70 13.05 20.59
C GLY A 167 -6.22 13.22 19.16
N ASP A 168 -5.38 13.10 18.13
CA ASP A 168 -5.84 13.21 16.73
C ASP A 168 -6.82 12.08 16.35
N PRO A 169 -8.00 12.38 15.77
CA PRO A 169 -8.99 11.39 15.33
C PRO A 169 -8.43 10.30 14.40
N VAL A 170 -7.41 10.63 13.59
CA VAL A 170 -6.78 9.70 12.67
C VAL A 170 -5.93 8.67 13.42
N LEU A 171 -5.19 9.08 14.47
CA LEU A 171 -4.46 8.15 15.33
C LEU A 171 -5.41 7.25 16.13
N LEU A 172 -6.52 7.81 16.62
CA LEU A 172 -7.56 7.07 17.35
C LEU A 172 -8.30 6.04 16.47
N ALA A 173 -8.32 6.24 15.15
CA ALA A 173 -8.85 5.25 14.21
C ALA A 173 -7.99 3.98 14.14
N HIS A 174 -6.69 4.09 14.45
CA HIS A 174 -5.72 3.00 14.45
C HIS A 174 -5.48 2.47 15.88
N LYS A 175 -6.47 1.74 16.45
CA LYS A 175 -6.42 1.26 17.84
C LYS A 175 -5.17 0.42 18.16
N SER A 176 -4.81 -0.50 17.26
CA SER A 176 -3.61 -1.36 17.37
C SER A 176 -2.33 -0.52 17.43
N LEU A 177 -2.24 0.56 16.65
CA LEU A 177 -1.14 1.50 16.70
C LEU A 177 -1.11 2.21 18.05
N SER A 178 -2.23 2.76 18.51
CA SER A 178 -2.30 3.46 19.80
C SER A 178 -1.86 2.60 20.99
N GLU A 179 -2.20 1.31 20.99
CA GLU A 179 -1.72 0.34 21.99
C GLU A 179 -0.22 0.07 21.88
N LYS A 180 0.32 -0.07 20.66
CA LYS A 180 1.76 -0.20 20.45
C LYS A 180 2.53 1.04 20.91
N LEU A 181 1.97 2.22 20.67
CA LEU A 181 2.53 3.50 21.11
C LEU A 181 2.49 3.66 22.63
N HIS A 182 1.43 3.19 23.29
CA HIS A 182 1.37 3.20 24.75
C HIS A 182 2.44 2.30 25.40
N ASN A 183 2.77 1.16 24.78
CA ASN A 183 3.82 0.25 25.24
C ASN A 183 5.26 0.69 24.89
N LEU A 184 5.41 1.77 24.12
CA LEU A 184 6.71 2.35 23.75
C LEU A 184 7.25 3.31 24.82
N HIS A 185 6.35 3.87 25.66
CA HIS A 185 6.64 4.72 26.81
C HIS A 185 6.80 3.92 28.11
#